data_AF-A0A6P4DBY7-F1
#
_entry.id   AF-A0A6P4DBY7-F1
#
_cell.length_a   1.000
_cell.length_b   1.000
_cell.length_c   1.000
_cell.angle_alpha   90.00
_cell.angle_beta   90.00
_cell.angle_gamma   90.00
#
_symmetry.space_group_name_H-M   'P 1'
#
loop_
_entity.id
_entity.type
_entity.pdbx_description
1 polymer ?
#
loop_
_entity_poly.entity_id
_entity_poly.type
_entity_poly.pdbx_seq_one_letter_code
_entity_poly.pdbx_strand_id
1 'polypeptide(L)'
;MVKHRLRDSMKSLFKSYIDPEKEAQLKGAKGEIQEKVKRILKLVKDEHLEEDDAPLELSKKESLVKLIEDFHSQYQSLYAKYDNLTDELRKKIIGKKGKESFSSSSDSDSDYSSMDKDSKNGQLENEFQKTINGMKQELRTAQMEVAELNQKLTVTSEEKQDLMKKLESTENESSSKIADLSSQINNLLAEMGKLHAQKTETEEEMNKATAQMMVLTTQVNNLQRDLLLLQKEKEERENAYEKLNEEYVQVDNWYKECKAKLEAAEKKIQVMTEEFHEGIGSKDQMIADLEQTTEDLKRDLEEKGDEINTLHENISILEVKLRMSNQKLRVADQLLSEKEEGFRKAEEKFHNDQRSLEERIAKLSATIAIQEDAYQEIVFGIKESVNSVMTGTKNIMWKFEDECKNYENYISNMSHELHIARNFVREMNKEKVQLKEKINHLEEQLQDKKKQELDLRQMVKKLDEKAREEELAKKNLRTNVFQLENTIGELQKLVKEKDQGILKLAEEKREAIRQLCLGIDYHRSRYNTLMDVVSRTRRG
;
A
#
# COMPACT_ATOMS: atom_id res chain seq x y z
N MET A 1 -59.78 -120.93 42.03
CA MET A 1 -58.34 -120.87 41.65
C MET A 1 -58.04 -119.52 41.01
N VAL A 2 -57.67 -118.48 41.78
CA VAL A 2 -57.57 -117.09 41.25
C VAL A 2 -56.34 -116.29 41.75
N LYS A 3 -55.98 -116.38 43.05
CA LYS A 3 -55.03 -115.48 43.73
C LYS A 3 -53.56 -115.48 43.24
N HIS A 4 -53.21 -116.24 42.20
CA HIS A 4 -51.86 -116.24 41.61
C HIS A 4 -51.72 -115.33 40.38
N ARG A 5 -52.72 -115.26 39.47
CA ARG A 5 -52.56 -114.62 38.14
C ARG A 5 -52.24 -113.11 38.19
N LEU A 6 -52.69 -112.39 39.22
CA LEU A 6 -52.45 -110.95 39.35
C LEU A 6 -51.01 -110.58 39.73
N ARG A 7 -50.26 -111.48 40.39
CA ARG A 7 -48.92 -111.14 40.93
C ARG A 7 -47.85 -111.08 39.84
N ASP A 8 -47.93 -111.98 38.86
CA ASP A 8 -46.89 -112.09 37.82
C ASP A 8 -47.09 -111.05 36.70
N SER A 9 -48.35 -110.65 36.43
CA SER A 9 -48.69 -109.60 35.44
C SER A 9 -48.16 -108.21 35.80
N MET A 10 -47.82 -107.95 37.07
CA MET A 10 -47.16 -106.71 37.49
C MET A 10 -45.63 -106.74 37.29
N LYS A 11 -45.00 -107.92 37.14
CA LYS A 11 -43.54 -108.03 37.00
C LYS A 11 -43.04 -107.83 35.57
N SER A 12 -43.87 -108.07 34.56
CA SER A 12 -43.50 -107.88 33.15
C SER A 12 -43.44 -106.39 32.76
N LEU A 13 -44.38 -105.57 33.24
CA LEU A 13 -44.54 -104.17 32.82
C LEU A 13 -43.39 -103.23 33.23
N PHE A 14 -42.68 -103.52 34.33
CA PHE A 14 -41.56 -102.69 34.78
C PHE A 14 -40.21 -103.05 34.14
N LYS A 15 -40.10 -104.20 33.44
CA LYS A 15 -38.82 -104.62 32.82
C LYS A 15 -38.51 -103.86 31.52
N SER A 16 -39.49 -103.22 30.88
CA SER A 16 -39.34 -102.46 29.63
C SER A 16 -38.95 -100.99 29.82
N TYR A 17 -38.79 -100.51 31.06
CA TYR A 17 -38.52 -99.09 31.36
C TYR A 17 -37.06 -98.76 31.68
N ILE A 18 -36.17 -99.76 31.72
CA ILE A 18 -34.73 -99.56 31.92
C ILE A 18 -33.99 -100.07 30.67
N ASP A 19 -33.89 -99.18 29.70
CA ASP A 19 -33.25 -99.41 28.39
C ASP A 19 -31.84 -98.79 28.41
N PRO A 20 -30.76 -99.61 28.44
CA PRO A 20 -29.40 -99.12 28.62
C PRO A 20 -28.89 -98.28 27.43
N GLU A 21 -29.49 -98.42 26.24
CA GLU A 21 -29.11 -97.60 25.09
C GLU A 21 -29.59 -96.15 25.26
N LYS A 22 -30.80 -95.97 25.81
CA LYS A 22 -31.33 -94.64 26.15
C LYS A 22 -30.59 -94.02 27.34
N GLU A 23 -30.17 -94.82 28.31
CA GLU A 23 -29.34 -94.37 29.44
C GLU A 23 -27.98 -93.82 28.94
N ALA A 24 -27.36 -94.47 27.95
CA ALA A 24 -26.15 -94.00 27.30
C ALA A 24 -26.36 -92.69 26.49
N GLN A 25 -27.44 -92.60 25.72
CA GLN A 25 -27.78 -91.39 24.95
C GLN A 25 -28.01 -90.16 25.86
N LEU A 26 -28.77 -90.32 26.95
CA LEU A 26 -28.97 -89.27 27.96
C LEU A 26 -27.64 -88.78 28.56
N LYS A 27 -26.74 -89.70 28.87
CA LYS A 27 -25.41 -89.40 29.43
C LYS A 27 -24.51 -88.65 28.44
N GLY A 28 -24.63 -88.93 27.14
CA GLY A 28 -23.98 -88.17 26.07
C GLY A 28 -24.51 -86.73 25.99
N ALA A 29 -25.84 -86.57 25.94
CA ALA A 29 -26.49 -85.25 25.89
C ALA A 29 -26.13 -84.34 27.09
N LYS A 30 -25.98 -84.92 28.30
CA LYS A 30 -25.49 -84.21 29.49
C LYS A 30 -24.10 -83.58 29.26
N GLY A 31 -23.21 -84.31 28.58
CA GLY A 31 -21.85 -83.86 28.25
C GLY A 31 -21.85 -82.70 27.25
N GLU A 32 -22.63 -82.79 26.17
CA GLU A 32 -22.77 -81.69 25.21
C GLU A 32 -23.29 -80.40 25.87
N ILE A 33 -24.28 -80.52 26.76
CA ILE A 33 -24.86 -79.37 27.47
C ILE A 33 -23.82 -78.72 28.40
N GLN A 34 -22.98 -79.51 29.08
CA GLN A 34 -21.86 -78.98 29.86
C GLN A 34 -20.83 -78.24 28.99
N GLU A 35 -20.51 -78.73 27.79
CA GLU A 35 -19.60 -78.03 26.88
C GLU A 35 -20.20 -76.74 26.32
N LYS A 36 -21.48 -76.77 25.92
CA LYS A 36 -22.23 -75.60 25.44
C LYS A 36 -22.28 -74.48 26.49
N VAL A 37 -22.56 -74.80 27.76
CA VAL A 37 -22.54 -73.82 28.86
C VAL A 37 -21.14 -73.24 29.10
N LYS A 38 -20.08 -74.06 29.08
CA LYS A 38 -18.69 -73.56 29.17
C LYS A 38 -18.33 -72.62 28.03
N ARG A 39 -18.79 -72.91 26.81
CA ARG A 39 -18.57 -72.06 25.62
C ARG A 39 -19.28 -70.72 25.74
N ILE A 40 -20.52 -70.70 26.24
CA ILE A 40 -21.28 -69.47 26.52
C ILE A 40 -20.60 -68.63 27.61
N LEU A 41 -20.25 -69.23 28.76
CA LEU A 41 -19.56 -68.54 29.85
C LEU A 41 -18.18 -67.98 29.44
N LYS A 42 -17.53 -68.57 28.43
CA LYS A 42 -16.31 -68.01 27.83
C LYS A 42 -16.62 -66.81 26.93
N LEU A 43 -17.60 -66.91 26.03
CA LEU A 43 -17.98 -65.79 25.15
C LEU A 43 -18.40 -64.53 25.93
N VAL A 44 -19.11 -64.68 27.05
CA VAL A 44 -19.52 -63.56 27.92
C VAL A 44 -18.34 -62.93 28.70
N LYS A 45 -17.16 -63.59 28.74
CA LYS A 45 -15.97 -63.13 29.48
C LYS A 45 -14.78 -62.72 28.58
N ASP A 46 -14.71 -63.23 27.35
CA ASP A 46 -13.66 -62.93 26.35
C ASP A 46 -14.00 -61.72 25.45
N GLU A 47 -15.19 -61.12 25.59
CA GLU A 47 -15.64 -59.97 24.80
C GLU A 47 -14.89 -58.68 25.23
N HIS A 48 -13.75 -58.44 24.58
CA HIS A 48 -12.86 -57.30 24.82
C HIS A 48 -13.59 -55.96 24.79
N LEU A 49 -13.30 -55.13 25.80
CA LEU A 49 -13.77 -53.75 25.92
C LEU A 49 -12.74 -52.81 25.31
N GLU A 50 -13.20 -51.82 24.53
CA GLU A 50 -12.48 -50.57 24.29
C GLU A 50 -12.54 -49.71 25.58
N GLU A 51 -11.56 -48.83 25.81
CA GLU A 51 -11.21 -48.34 27.15
C GLU A 51 -12.19 -47.36 27.86
N ASP A 52 -13.38 -47.08 27.33
CA ASP A 52 -14.25 -45.96 27.80
C ASP A 52 -15.72 -46.33 28.09
N ASP A 53 -16.06 -47.63 28.21
CA ASP A 53 -17.44 -48.08 28.45
C ASP A 53 -17.87 -48.11 29.93
N ALA A 54 -19.12 -47.72 30.20
CA ALA A 54 -19.57 -47.29 31.52
C ALA A 54 -19.75 -48.42 32.57
N PRO A 55 -19.62 -48.14 33.89
CA PRO A 55 -19.76 -49.13 34.98
C PRO A 55 -21.07 -49.93 35.01
N LEU A 56 -22.12 -49.43 34.37
CA LEU A 56 -23.41 -50.11 34.24
C LEU A 56 -23.33 -51.37 33.36
N GLU A 57 -22.49 -51.39 32.32
CA GLU A 57 -22.34 -52.56 31.44
C GLU A 57 -21.74 -53.76 32.17
N LEU A 58 -20.70 -53.53 32.98
CA LEU A 58 -20.09 -54.57 33.82
C LEU A 58 -21.10 -55.23 34.76
N SER A 59 -22.01 -54.44 35.36
CA SER A 59 -23.05 -54.96 36.26
C SER A 59 -24.06 -55.88 35.55
N LYS A 60 -24.37 -55.61 34.28
CA LYS A 60 -25.22 -56.46 33.43
C LYS A 60 -24.50 -57.75 33.03
N LYS A 61 -23.22 -57.66 32.65
CA LYS A 61 -22.41 -58.85 32.32
C LYS A 61 -22.24 -59.77 33.54
N GLU A 62 -22.00 -59.22 34.73
CA GLU A 62 -21.87 -60.03 35.96
C GLU A 62 -23.20 -60.69 36.41
N SER A 63 -24.32 -59.98 36.31
CA SER A 63 -25.65 -60.55 36.61
C SER A 63 -26.08 -61.62 35.59
N LEU A 64 -25.75 -61.44 34.30
CA LEU A 64 -25.95 -62.47 33.27
C LEU A 64 -25.14 -63.75 33.55
N VAL A 65 -23.87 -63.61 33.97
CA VAL A 65 -23.04 -64.76 34.38
C VAL A 65 -23.67 -65.52 35.55
N LYS A 66 -24.14 -64.82 36.59
CA LYS A 66 -24.81 -65.45 37.75
C LYS A 66 -26.07 -66.21 37.33
N LEU A 67 -26.90 -65.63 36.45
CA LEU A 67 -28.12 -66.28 35.96
C LEU A 67 -27.83 -67.58 35.16
N ILE A 68 -26.74 -67.60 34.39
CA ILE A 68 -26.28 -68.80 33.65
C ILE A 68 -25.75 -69.87 34.61
N GLU A 69 -25.01 -69.47 35.65
CA GLU A 69 -24.46 -70.38 36.66
C GLU A 69 -25.57 -70.99 37.54
N ASP A 70 -26.58 -70.20 37.94
CA ASP A 70 -27.78 -70.68 38.64
C ASP A 70 -28.61 -71.65 37.80
N PHE A 71 -28.86 -71.34 36.52
CA PHE A 71 -29.56 -72.25 35.62
C PHE A 71 -28.80 -73.57 35.45
N HIS A 72 -27.47 -73.53 35.37
CA HIS A 72 -26.65 -74.75 35.32
C HIS A 72 -26.74 -75.56 36.61
N SER A 73 -26.74 -74.90 37.77
CA SER A 73 -26.92 -75.53 39.09
C SER A 73 -28.27 -76.26 39.19
N GLN A 74 -29.36 -75.61 38.76
CA GLN A 74 -30.69 -76.21 38.70
C GLN A 74 -30.73 -77.42 37.75
N TYR A 75 -30.10 -77.33 36.58
CA TYR A 75 -30.00 -78.44 35.62
C TYR A 75 -29.26 -79.67 36.21
N GLN A 76 -28.13 -79.46 36.90
CA GLN A 76 -27.42 -80.57 37.56
C GLN A 76 -28.25 -81.18 38.71
N SER A 77 -28.95 -80.35 39.49
CA SER A 77 -29.84 -80.79 40.57
C SER A 77 -31.01 -81.64 40.06
N LEU A 78 -31.62 -81.25 38.94
CA LEU A 78 -32.67 -82.03 38.28
C LEU A 78 -32.14 -83.39 37.78
N TYR A 79 -30.95 -83.41 37.17
CA TYR A 79 -30.34 -84.66 36.70
C TYR A 79 -30.03 -85.60 37.88
N ALA A 80 -29.46 -85.09 38.97
CA ALA A 80 -29.18 -85.90 40.16
C ALA A 80 -30.46 -86.48 40.80
N LYS A 81 -31.61 -85.80 40.72
CA LYS A 81 -32.90 -86.36 41.15
C LYS A 81 -33.36 -87.52 40.26
N TYR A 82 -33.11 -87.47 38.95
CA TYR A 82 -33.43 -88.55 38.02
C TYR A 82 -32.58 -89.81 38.25
N ASP A 83 -31.27 -89.62 38.47
CA ASP A 83 -30.34 -90.70 38.82
C ASP A 83 -30.80 -91.42 40.11
N ASN A 84 -31.13 -90.67 41.17
CA ASN A 84 -31.63 -91.22 42.43
C ASN A 84 -32.98 -91.96 42.29
N LEU A 85 -33.91 -91.47 41.45
CA LEU A 85 -35.21 -92.11 41.25
C LEU A 85 -35.07 -93.48 40.56
N THR A 86 -34.12 -93.58 39.63
CA THR A 86 -33.79 -94.80 38.90
C THR A 86 -33.22 -95.88 39.85
N ASP A 87 -32.40 -95.48 40.82
CA ASP A 87 -31.88 -96.37 41.86
C ASP A 87 -32.90 -96.77 42.93
N GLU A 88 -33.92 -95.95 43.20
CA GLU A 88 -34.98 -96.32 44.16
C GLU A 88 -35.99 -97.33 43.56
N LEU A 89 -36.32 -97.18 42.27
CA LEU A 89 -37.13 -98.15 41.51
C LEU A 89 -36.50 -99.55 41.49
N ARG A 90 -35.16 -99.63 41.56
CA ARG A 90 -34.40 -100.89 41.59
C ARG A 90 -34.63 -101.75 42.87
N LYS A 91 -35.46 -101.32 43.87
CA LYS A 91 -35.48 -101.88 45.26
C LYS A 91 -36.77 -102.56 45.91
N LYS A 92 -38.04 -102.69 45.37
CA LYS A 92 -39.36 -102.89 46.17
C LYS A 92 -40.39 -104.16 45.94
N ILE A 93 -41.02 -105.01 46.89
CA ILE A 93 -41.87 -106.36 46.65
C ILE A 93 -43.30 -107.01 47.30
N ILE A 94 -43.60 -107.58 48.55
CA ILE A 94 -44.34 -108.95 48.94
C ILE A 94 -45.87 -109.14 49.63
N GLY A 95 -46.60 -110.35 49.77
CA GLY A 95 -47.94 -110.70 50.57
C GLY A 95 -48.64 -112.21 50.76
N LYS A 96 -49.76 -112.56 51.57
CA LYS A 96 -50.27 -113.94 52.21
C LYS A 96 -51.81 -114.65 52.18
N LYS A 97 -52.48 -115.34 53.24
CA LYS A 97 -53.56 -116.53 53.36
C LYS A 97 -54.90 -116.39 54.33
N GLY A 98 -56.00 -117.19 54.77
CA GLY A 98 -56.77 -118.58 54.89
C GLY A 98 -58.28 -118.53 55.57
N LYS A 99 -59.26 -119.44 56.11
CA LYS A 99 -59.79 -120.92 56.33
C LYS A 99 -61.33 -121.12 56.92
N GLU A 100 -62.00 -122.34 57.15
CA GLU A 100 -63.51 -122.78 57.48
C GLU A 100 -63.81 -124.17 58.34
N SER A 101 -64.96 -124.93 58.77
CA SER A 101 -66.52 -125.06 59.05
C SER A 101 -67.02 -126.54 59.58
N PHE A 102 -68.24 -127.21 59.94
CA PHE A 102 -69.71 -127.21 60.57
C PHE A 102 -70.45 -128.71 60.64
N SER A 103 -71.65 -129.31 61.09
CA SER A 103 -72.90 -129.39 62.09
C SER A 103 -73.90 -130.70 61.85
N SER A 104 -75.08 -131.30 62.40
CA SER A 104 -76.14 -131.53 63.57
C SER A 104 -77.32 -132.66 63.24
N SER A 105 -78.47 -133.24 63.85
CA SER A 105 -79.25 -133.69 65.17
C SER A 105 -80.77 -134.38 65.06
N SER A 106 -81.44 -135.28 65.94
CA SER A 106 -82.96 -135.80 65.98
C SER A 106 -83.66 -136.76 67.17
N ASP A 107 -84.89 -137.46 67.06
CA ASP A 107 -86.09 -137.72 68.08
C ASP A 107 -87.12 -139.07 68.09
N SER A 108 -88.15 -139.41 69.02
CA SER A 108 -89.25 -140.60 69.07
C SER A 108 -90.43 -140.84 70.24
N ASP A 109 -91.55 -141.75 70.20
CA ASP A 109 -92.73 -142.08 71.26
C ASP A 109 -93.82 -143.36 71.17
N SER A 110 -94.81 -143.77 72.14
CA SER A 110 -95.95 -144.93 72.21
C SER A 110 -96.96 -145.17 73.52
N ASP A 111 -98.06 -146.02 73.91
CA ASP A 111 -99.26 -147.01 73.54
C ASP A 111 -100.33 -147.61 74.73
N TYR A 112 -101.57 -148.30 74.59
CA TYR A 112 -102.63 -148.84 75.69
C TYR A 112 -104.04 -149.74 75.43
N SER A 113 -104.75 -150.60 76.35
CA SER A 113 -106.24 -151.25 76.33
C SER A 113 -106.94 -152.26 77.49
N SER A 114 -108.32 -152.65 77.65
CA SER A 114 -109.09 -153.77 78.54
C SER A 114 -110.76 -154.00 78.71
N MET A 115 -111.48 -155.17 79.18
CA MET A 115 -113.05 -155.44 79.46
C MET A 115 -113.81 -156.82 80.09
N ASP A 116 -115.14 -156.88 80.65
CA ASP A 116 -116.40 -157.90 80.85
C ASP A 116 -116.75 -159.09 81.99
N LYS A 117 -117.90 -159.87 82.39
CA LYS A 117 -119.50 -160.08 82.40
C LYS A 117 -120.34 -161.31 83.21
N ASP A 118 -121.76 -161.36 83.44
CA ASP A 118 -123.01 -162.36 83.75
C ASP A 118 -123.32 -163.53 84.91
N SER A 119 -124.47 -164.32 85.29
CA SER A 119 -126.09 -164.42 85.40
C SER A 119 -126.93 -165.77 85.99
N LYS A 120 -128.33 -165.83 86.39
CA LYS A 120 -129.51 -166.93 86.63
C LYS A 120 -130.08 -167.61 88.05
N ASN A 121 -131.18 -168.46 88.46
CA ASN A 121 -132.51 -169.31 88.12
C ASN A 121 -133.49 -170.04 89.30
N GLY A 122 -134.78 -170.67 89.20
CA GLY A 122 -135.68 -171.53 90.24
C GLY A 122 -137.19 -172.23 90.00
N GLN A 123 -137.94 -173.11 90.87
CA GLN A 123 -139.35 -173.95 90.80
C GLN A 123 -140.00 -174.70 92.16
N LEU A 124 -141.13 -175.51 92.56
CA LEU A 124 -142.63 -176.13 92.37
C LEU A 124 -143.21 -177.15 93.59
N GLU A 125 -144.41 -177.87 93.96
CA GLU A 125 -145.98 -178.15 93.82
C GLU A 125 -146.82 -179.25 94.82
N ASN A 126 -148.21 -179.62 94.90
CA ASN A 126 -149.04 -180.58 95.93
C ASN A 126 -150.60 -181.27 95.81
N GLU A 127 -151.27 -182.08 96.79
CA GLU A 127 -152.63 -182.96 96.87
C GLU A 127 -154.09 -182.34 97.15
N PHE A 128 -155.24 -183.04 96.88
CA PHE A 128 -156.50 -182.48 96.28
C PHE A 128 -157.70 -181.79 97.03
N GLN A 129 -158.15 -182.13 98.25
CA GLN A 129 -159.34 -181.43 98.85
C GLN A 129 -158.97 -180.21 99.72
N LYS A 130 -157.68 -179.83 99.71
CA LYS A 130 -157.08 -178.80 100.59
C LYS A 130 -156.31 -177.71 99.80
N THR A 131 -156.00 -177.97 98.53
CA THR A 131 -155.22 -177.13 97.59
C THR A 131 -155.73 -175.70 97.42
N ILE A 132 -157.04 -175.50 97.31
CA ILE A 132 -157.66 -174.19 97.01
C ILE A 132 -157.27 -173.11 98.05
N ASN A 133 -157.05 -173.49 99.31
CA ASN A 133 -156.62 -172.56 100.35
C ASN A 133 -155.09 -172.32 100.35
N GLY A 134 -154.29 -173.22 99.79
CA GLY A 134 -152.83 -173.08 99.69
C GLY A 134 -152.39 -172.11 98.58
N MET A 135 -152.92 -172.30 97.37
CA MET A 135 -152.59 -171.46 96.19
C MET A 135 -152.86 -169.96 96.42
N LYS A 136 -153.80 -169.63 97.32
CA LYS A 136 -154.16 -168.26 97.71
C LYS A 136 -153.13 -167.57 98.62
N GLN A 137 -152.09 -168.28 99.04
CA GLN A 137 -150.99 -167.77 99.85
C GLN A 137 -149.71 -167.57 99.02
N GLU A 138 -149.39 -168.50 98.12
CA GLU A 138 -148.25 -168.40 97.18
C GLU A 138 -148.40 -167.24 96.17
N LEU A 139 -149.63 -166.96 95.71
CA LEU A 139 -149.89 -165.82 94.84
C LEU A 139 -149.51 -164.47 95.49
N ARG A 140 -149.51 -164.38 96.83
CA ARG A 140 -149.11 -163.16 97.55
C ARG A 140 -147.60 -162.98 97.67
N THR A 141 -146.80 -164.06 97.72
CA THR A 141 -145.35 -163.94 97.85
C THR A 141 -144.73 -163.48 96.52
N ALA A 142 -145.14 -164.08 95.40
CA ALA A 142 -144.70 -163.65 94.07
C ALA A 142 -145.06 -162.18 93.75
N GLN A 143 -146.17 -161.67 94.31
CA GLN A 143 -146.56 -160.26 94.17
C GLN A 143 -145.63 -159.28 94.92
N MET A 144 -144.88 -159.72 95.95
CA MET A 144 -143.90 -158.86 96.63
C MET A 144 -142.56 -158.80 95.89
N GLU A 145 -142.06 -159.93 95.37
CA GLU A 145 -140.77 -159.98 94.64
C GLU A 145 -140.77 -159.08 93.39
N VAL A 146 -141.90 -159.03 92.68
CA VAL A 146 -142.10 -158.13 91.55
C VAL A 146 -142.08 -156.65 91.97
N ALA A 147 -142.52 -156.31 93.19
CA ALA A 147 -142.44 -154.95 93.71
C ALA A 147 -140.99 -154.54 94.02
N GLU A 148 -140.20 -155.40 94.68
CA GLU A 148 -138.77 -155.15 94.96
C GLU A 148 -137.95 -154.98 93.68
N LEU A 149 -138.17 -155.82 92.66
CA LEU A 149 -137.43 -155.72 91.39
C LEU A 149 -137.74 -154.42 90.63
N ASN A 150 -139.00 -153.97 90.64
CA ASN A 150 -139.36 -152.66 90.08
C ASN A 150 -138.70 -151.51 90.86
N GLN A 151 -138.62 -151.59 92.19
CA GLN A 151 -137.96 -150.58 93.01
C GLN A 151 -136.44 -150.50 92.76
N LYS A 152 -135.78 -151.63 92.49
CA LYS A 152 -134.37 -151.63 92.02
C LYS A 152 -134.22 -151.03 90.62
N LEU A 153 -135.18 -151.26 89.73
CA LEU A 153 -135.17 -150.70 88.37
C LEU A 153 -135.33 -149.17 88.39
N THR A 154 -136.16 -148.61 89.26
CA THR A 154 -136.29 -147.15 89.40
C THR A 154 -135.02 -146.51 89.95
N VAL A 155 -134.44 -147.05 91.03
CA VAL A 155 -133.20 -146.52 91.63
C VAL A 155 -132.04 -146.56 90.62
N THR A 156 -131.83 -147.68 89.92
CA THR A 156 -130.76 -147.78 88.92
C THR A 156 -131.00 -146.91 87.68
N SER A 157 -132.25 -146.58 87.37
CA SER A 157 -132.59 -145.60 86.33
C SER A 157 -132.27 -144.16 86.78
N GLU A 158 -132.54 -143.83 88.04
CA GLU A 158 -132.23 -142.51 88.64
C GLU A 158 -130.71 -142.30 88.75
N GLU A 159 -129.97 -143.30 89.25
CA GLU A 159 -128.50 -143.30 89.31
C GLU A 159 -127.87 -143.06 87.92
N LYS A 160 -128.37 -143.76 86.90
CA LYS A 160 -127.94 -143.56 85.50
C LYS A 160 -128.22 -142.13 85.01
N GLN A 161 -129.37 -141.56 85.36
CA GLN A 161 -129.76 -140.23 84.91
C GLN A 161 -128.90 -139.12 85.55
N ASP A 162 -128.53 -139.26 86.83
CA ASP A 162 -127.63 -138.32 87.51
C ASP A 162 -126.16 -138.48 87.09
N LEU A 163 -125.70 -139.70 86.79
CA LEU A 163 -124.38 -139.91 86.16
C LEU A 163 -124.32 -139.27 84.76
N MET A 164 -125.40 -139.36 83.98
CA MET A 164 -125.47 -138.75 82.65
C MET A 164 -125.41 -137.21 82.72
N LYS A 165 -126.14 -136.57 83.65
CA LYS A 165 -126.01 -135.12 83.91
C LYS A 165 -124.61 -134.72 84.36
N LYS A 166 -123.96 -135.53 85.22
CA LYS A 166 -122.58 -135.25 85.64
C LYS A 166 -121.62 -135.28 84.46
N LEU A 167 -121.69 -136.30 83.62
CA LEU A 167 -120.88 -136.41 82.41
C LEU A 167 -121.07 -135.17 81.52
N GLU A 168 -122.32 -134.83 81.21
CA GLU A 168 -122.70 -133.65 80.43
C GLU A 168 -122.16 -132.35 81.04
N SER A 169 -122.23 -132.17 82.36
CA SER A 169 -121.65 -130.99 83.03
C SER A 169 -120.12 -130.92 82.91
N THR A 170 -119.42 -132.06 83.04
CA THR A 170 -117.95 -132.11 82.91
C THR A 170 -117.48 -131.96 81.46
N GLU A 171 -118.26 -132.43 80.49
CA GLU A 171 -118.01 -132.24 79.06
C GLU A 171 -118.17 -130.76 78.68
N ASN A 172 -119.25 -130.11 79.13
CA ASN A 172 -119.44 -128.67 78.94
C ASN A 172 -118.35 -127.82 79.63
N GLU A 173 -117.94 -128.16 80.86
CA GLU A 173 -116.84 -127.46 81.54
C GLU A 173 -115.49 -127.61 80.82
N SER A 174 -115.18 -128.80 80.32
CA SER A 174 -113.91 -129.06 79.61
C SER A 174 -113.92 -128.45 78.20
N SER A 175 -115.05 -128.51 77.50
CA SER A 175 -115.29 -127.81 76.24
C SER A 175 -115.11 -126.29 76.38
N SER A 176 -115.65 -125.67 77.46
CA SER A 176 -115.42 -124.25 77.76
C SER A 176 -113.93 -123.94 77.94
N LYS A 177 -113.22 -124.73 78.76
CA LYS A 177 -111.77 -124.53 79.01
C LYS A 177 -110.93 -124.71 77.74
N ILE A 178 -111.32 -125.62 76.84
CA ILE A 178 -110.68 -125.80 75.54
C ILE A 178 -110.96 -124.60 74.62
N ALA A 179 -112.18 -124.04 74.63
CA ALA A 179 -112.51 -122.83 73.89
C ALA A 179 -111.73 -121.60 74.40
N ASP A 180 -111.64 -121.43 75.73
CA ASP A 180 -110.90 -120.34 76.37
C ASP A 180 -109.38 -120.41 76.09
N LEU A 181 -108.79 -121.61 76.12
CA LEU A 181 -107.39 -121.83 75.76
C LEU A 181 -107.14 -121.64 74.26
N SER A 182 -108.06 -122.10 73.40
CA SER A 182 -107.99 -121.88 71.95
C SER A 182 -108.08 -120.39 71.61
N SER A 183 -108.93 -119.64 72.32
CA SER A 183 -109.02 -118.18 72.22
C SER A 183 -107.69 -117.52 72.59
N GLN A 184 -107.09 -117.89 73.72
CA GLN A 184 -105.77 -117.39 74.14
C GLN A 184 -104.66 -117.70 73.13
N ILE A 185 -104.60 -118.93 72.60
CA ILE A 185 -103.63 -119.33 71.56
C ILE A 185 -103.80 -118.48 70.29
N ASN A 186 -105.04 -118.30 69.81
CA ASN A 186 -105.32 -117.47 68.64
C ASN A 186 -104.95 -115.99 68.87
N ASN A 187 -105.19 -115.45 70.06
CA ASN A 187 -104.78 -114.09 70.42
C ASN A 187 -103.26 -113.93 70.44
N LEU A 188 -102.53 -114.87 71.05
CA LEU A 188 -101.05 -114.86 71.09
C LEU A 188 -100.43 -115.04 69.69
N LEU A 189 -101.03 -115.87 68.83
CA LEU A 189 -100.61 -115.99 67.43
C LEU A 189 -100.82 -114.68 66.66
N ALA A 190 -101.93 -113.99 66.89
CA ALA A 190 -102.20 -112.68 66.30
C ALA A 190 -101.26 -111.58 66.83
N GLU A 191 -100.86 -111.62 68.11
CA GLU A 191 -99.86 -110.71 68.68
C GLU A 191 -98.45 -111.00 68.14
N MET A 192 -98.05 -112.26 68.03
CA MET A 192 -96.79 -112.64 67.37
C MET A 192 -96.75 -112.19 65.91
N GLY A 193 -97.88 -112.30 65.18
CA GLY A 193 -98.01 -111.76 63.83
C GLY A 193 -97.82 -110.24 63.76
N LYS A 194 -98.44 -109.48 64.67
CA LYS A 194 -98.27 -108.02 64.78
C LYS A 194 -96.84 -107.63 65.11
N LEU A 195 -96.22 -108.28 66.10
CA LEU A 195 -94.83 -108.01 66.51
C LEU A 195 -93.84 -108.36 65.40
N HIS A 196 -94.08 -109.43 64.63
CA HIS A 196 -93.24 -109.76 63.48
C HIS A 196 -93.37 -108.70 62.37
N ALA A 197 -94.59 -108.25 62.07
CA ALA A 197 -94.84 -107.18 61.09
C ALA A 197 -94.16 -105.85 61.51
N GLN A 198 -94.30 -105.44 62.78
CA GLN A 198 -93.61 -104.26 63.33
C GLN A 198 -92.09 -104.40 63.31
N LYS A 199 -91.55 -105.60 63.53
CA LYS A 199 -90.12 -105.88 63.37
C LYS A 199 -89.67 -105.69 61.92
N THR A 200 -90.39 -106.25 60.95
CA THR A 200 -90.02 -106.09 59.54
C THR A 200 -90.14 -104.65 59.06
N GLU A 201 -91.18 -103.92 59.50
CA GLU A 201 -91.39 -102.50 59.21
C GLU A 201 -90.24 -101.64 59.77
N THR A 202 -89.86 -101.84 61.04
CA THR A 202 -88.73 -101.10 61.64
C THR A 202 -87.36 -101.51 61.09
N GLU A 203 -87.17 -102.77 60.66
CA GLU A 203 -85.96 -103.18 59.92
C GLU A 203 -85.90 -102.54 58.52
N GLU A 204 -87.02 -102.41 57.81
CA GLU A 204 -87.09 -101.68 56.53
C GLU A 204 -86.84 -100.17 56.71
N GLU A 205 -87.40 -99.54 57.74
CA GLU A 205 -87.11 -98.14 58.07
C GLU A 205 -85.64 -97.92 58.43
N MET A 206 -85.02 -98.82 59.20
CA MET A 206 -83.59 -98.77 59.52
C MET A 206 -82.71 -98.93 58.26
N ASN A 207 -83.07 -99.84 57.35
CA ASN A 207 -82.37 -100.02 56.07
C ASN A 207 -82.50 -98.77 55.17
N LYS A 208 -83.68 -98.13 55.17
CA LYS A 208 -83.94 -96.87 54.45
C LYS A 208 -83.14 -95.70 55.05
N ALA A 209 -83.10 -95.59 56.38
CA ALA A 209 -82.35 -94.55 57.09
C ALA A 209 -80.83 -94.70 56.91
N THR A 210 -80.30 -95.92 56.97
CA THR A 210 -78.87 -96.18 56.73
C THR A 210 -78.46 -95.93 55.27
N ALA A 211 -79.31 -96.26 54.30
CA ALA A 211 -79.10 -95.89 52.90
C ALA A 211 -79.08 -94.36 52.70
N GLN A 212 -80.01 -93.63 53.32
CA GLN A 212 -80.01 -92.16 53.30
C GLN A 212 -78.76 -91.57 53.97
N MET A 213 -78.33 -92.12 55.11
CA MET A 213 -77.10 -91.70 55.79
C MET A 213 -75.86 -91.93 54.91
N MET A 214 -75.80 -93.02 54.14
CA MET A 214 -74.71 -93.27 53.19
C MET A 214 -74.69 -92.23 52.05
N VAL A 215 -75.85 -91.89 51.49
CA VAL A 215 -75.97 -90.81 50.47
C VAL A 215 -75.51 -89.47 51.05
N LEU A 216 -76.02 -89.08 52.22
CA LEU A 216 -75.61 -87.85 52.92
C LEU A 216 -74.10 -87.83 53.22
N THR A 217 -73.52 -88.96 53.62
CA THR A 217 -72.07 -89.09 53.86
C THR A 217 -71.27 -88.83 52.57
N THR A 218 -71.72 -89.35 51.42
CA THR A 218 -71.06 -89.05 50.13
C THR A 218 -71.21 -87.59 49.71
N GLN A 219 -72.37 -86.96 49.97
CA GLN A 219 -72.58 -85.53 49.72
C GLN A 219 -71.67 -84.65 50.59
N VAL A 220 -71.55 -84.96 51.89
CA VAL A 220 -70.64 -84.26 52.81
C VAL A 220 -69.18 -84.41 52.37
N ASN A 221 -68.75 -85.61 51.99
CA ASN A 221 -67.38 -85.85 51.50
C ASN A 221 -67.07 -85.10 50.20
N ASN A 222 -68.07 -84.94 49.30
CA ASN A 222 -67.93 -84.13 48.09
C ASN A 222 -67.85 -82.64 48.43
N LEU A 223 -68.77 -82.13 49.25
CA LEU A 223 -68.77 -80.71 49.69
C LEU A 223 -67.47 -80.34 50.43
N GLN A 224 -66.91 -81.23 51.24
CA GLN A 224 -65.59 -81.03 51.87
C GLN A 224 -64.45 -80.94 50.83
N ARG A 225 -64.53 -81.70 49.74
CA ARG A 225 -63.57 -81.64 48.63
C ARG A 225 -63.69 -80.33 47.86
N ASP A 226 -64.92 -79.90 47.58
CA ASP A 226 -65.20 -78.68 46.84
C ASP A 226 -64.81 -77.43 47.64
N LEU A 227 -65.03 -77.44 48.97
CA LEU A 227 -64.52 -76.41 49.90
C LEU A 227 -63.00 -76.32 49.89
N LEU A 228 -62.28 -77.45 49.89
CA LEU A 228 -60.81 -77.46 49.80
C LEU A 228 -60.30 -76.93 48.46
N LEU A 229 -60.99 -77.22 47.36
CA LEU A 229 -60.66 -76.66 46.04
C LEU A 229 -60.91 -75.15 45.99
N LEU A 230 -62.09 -74.69 46.41
CA LEU A 230 -62.44 -73.26 46.48
C LEU A 230 -61.49 -72.46 47.39
N GLN A 231 -61.06 -73.05 48.51
CA GLN A 231 -60.11 -72.39 49.41
C GLN A 231 -58.71 -72.26 48.78
N LYS A 232 -58.26 -73.28 48.03
CA LYS A 232 -57.01 -73.20 47.25
C LYS A 232 -57.12 -72.18 46.10
N GLU A 233 -58.24 -72.13 45.37
CA GLU A 233 -58.47 -71.12 44.32
C GLU A 233 -58.52 -69.69 44.89
N LYS A 234 -59.06 -69.52 46.11
CA LYS A 234 -59.03 -68.24 46.83
C LYS A 234 -57.60 -67.83 47.15
N GLU A 235 -56.82 -68.71 47.76
CA GLU A 235 -55.41 -68.47 48.10
C GLU A 235 -54.56 -68.18 46.85
N GLU A 236 -54.79 -68.89 45.74
CA GLU A 236 -54.11 -68.64 44.46
C GLU A 236 -54.49 -67.28 43.85
N ARG A 237 -55.74 -66.80 44.01
CA ARG A 237 -56.10 -65.41 43.63
C ARG A 237 -55.47 -64.38 44.56
N GLU A 238 -55.45 -64.59 45.86
CA GLU A 238 -54.89 -63.63 46.83
C GLU A 238 -53.39 -63.43 46.57
N ASN A 239 -52.64 -64.51 46.37
CA ASN A 239 -51.23 -64.45 45.93
C ASN A 239 -51.04 -63.76 44.57
N ALA A 240 -52.02 -63.83 43.66
CA ALA A 240 -51.96 -63.13 42.37
C ALA A 240 -52.24 -61.63 42.50
N TYR A 241 -53.16 -61.24 43.40
CA TYR A 241 -53.43 -59.83 43.72
C TYR A 241 -52.25 -59.16 44.43
N GLU A 242 -51.56 -59.85 45.35
CA GLU A 242 -50.36 -59.33 46.00
C GLU A 242 -49.25 -59.02 44.97
N LYS A 243 -48.94 -59.96 44.08
CA LYS A 243 -47.97 -59.76 42.99
C LYS A 243 -48.35 -58.62 42.04
N LEU A 244 -49.62 -58.56 41.64
CA LEU A 244 -50.11 -57.48 40.77
C LEU A 244 -49.98 -56.11 41.46
N ASN A 245 -50.14 -56.05 42.79
CA ASN A 245 -49.93 -54.84 43.57
C ASN A 245 -48.43 -54.49 43.71
N GLU A 246 -47.54 -55.47 43.87
CA GLU A 246 -46.08 -55.26 43.84
C GLU A 246 -45.60 -54.75 42.47
N GLU A 247 -46.12 -55.30 41.37
CA GLU A 247 -45.87 -54.84 40.00
C GLU A 247 -46.41 -53.41 39.79
N TYR A 248 -47.62 -53.12 40.26
CA TYR A 248 -48.22 -51.78 40.20
C TYR A 248 -47.37 -50.74 40.95
N VAL A 249 -46.89 -51.05 42.15
CA VAL A 249 -46.01 -50.16 42.93
C VAL A 249 -44.67 -49.94 42.24
N GLN A 250 -44.10 -50.95 41.58
CA GLN A 250 -42.88 -50.78 40.77
C GLN A 250 -43.11 -49.85 39.57
N VAL A 251 -44.22 -50.03 38.84
CA VAL A 251 -44.58 -49.19 37.69
C VAL A 251 -44.88 -47.74 38.10
N ASP A 252 -45.58 -47.52 39.21
CA ASP A 252 -45.84 -46.19 39.77
C ASP A 252 -44.54 -45.48 40.21
N ASN A 253 -43.60 -46.21 40.79
CA ASN A 253 -42.27 -45.67 41.12
C ASN A 253 -41.45 -45.31 39.86
N TRP A 254 -41.42 -46.17 38.84
CA TRP A 254 -40.78 -45.83 37.55
C TRP A 254 -41.45 -44.64 36.86
N TYR A 255 -42.79 -44.54 36.92
CA TYR A 255 -43.53 -43.40 36.38
C TYR A 255 -43.14 -42.08 37.07
N LYS A 256 -43.04 -42.08 38.41
CA LYS A 256 -42.57 -40.92 39.19
C LYS A 256 -41.12 -40.54 38.84
N GLU A 257 -40.23 -41.52 38.69
CA GLU A 257 -38.84 -41.28 38.34
C GLU A 257 -38.70 -40.70 36.92
N CYS A 258 -39.40 -41.28 35.94
CA CYS A 258 -39.46 -40.77 34.57
C CYS A 258 -40.06 -39.37 34.50
N LYS A 259 -41.11 -39.08 35.28
CA LYS A 259 -41.70 -37.73 35.38
C LYS A 259 -40.70 -36.72 35.95
N ALA A 260 -40.01 -37.06 37.04
CA ALA A 260 -39.00 -36.18 37.63
C ALA A 260 -37.82 -35.92 36.67
N LYS A 261 -37.40 -36.94 35.90
CA LYS A 261 -36.39 -36.80 34.83
C LYS A 261 -36.87 -35.90 33.70
N LEU A 262 -38.14 -35.99 33.29
CA LEU A 262 -38.74 -35.13 32.28
C LEU A 262 -38.80 -33.67 32.75
N GLU A 263 -39.35 -33.39 33.94
CA GLU A 263 -39.41 -32.03 34.49
C GLU A 263 -38.01 -31.39 34.67
N ALA A 264 -36.99 -32.21 34.96
CA ALA A 264 -35.60 -31.75 35.04
C ALA A 264 -34.97 -31.47 33.66
N ALA A 265 -35.36 -32.21 32.62
CA ALA A 265 -34.94 -31.96 31.25
C ALA A 265 -35.62 -30.72 30.67
N GLU A 266 -36.92 -30.55 30.89
CA GLU A 266 -37.70 -29.36 30.49
C GLU A 266 -37.10 -28.08 31.10
N LYS A 267 -36.79 -28.09 32.40
CA LYS A 267 -36.13 -26.95 33.08
C LYS A 267 -34.73 -26.65 32.53
N LYS A 268 -33.94 -27.67 32.16
CA LYS A 268 -32.64 -27.47 31.50
C LYS A 268 -32.78 -26.86 30.10
N ILE A 269 -33.77 -27.31 29.32
CA ILE A 269 -34.07 -26.76 28.00
C ILE A 269 -34.55 -25.31 28.13
N GLN A 270 -35.38 -24.99 29.13
CA GLN A 270 -35.82 -23.63 29.41
C GLN A 270 -34.63 -22.71 29.74
N VAL A 271 -33.80 -23.06 30.73
CA VAL A 271 -32.63 -22.24 31.11
C VAL A 271 -31.67 -22.06 29.94
N MET A 272 -31.37 -23.12 29.20
CA MET A 272 -30.53 -23.04 28.00
C MET A 272 -31.15 -22.15 26.90
N THR A 273 -32.47 -22.14 26.77
CA THR A 273 -33.20 -21.26 25.84
C THR A 273 -33.12 -19.80 26.29
N GLU A 274 -33.22 -19.53 27.59
CA GLU A 274 -33.08 -18.20 28.18
C GLU A 274 -31.64 -17.67 28.02
N GLU A 275 -30.62 -18.49 28.32
CA GLU A 275 -29.20 -18.22 28.06
C GLU A 275 -28.93 -17.93 26.57
N PHE A 276 -29.57 -18.67 25.64
CA PHE A 276 -29.45 -18.39 24.21
C PHE A 276 -30.12 -17.07 23.81
N HIS A 277 -31.27 -16.69 24.40
CA HIS A 277 -31.90 -15.40 24.09
C HIS A 277 -31.08 -14.21 24.62
N GLU A 278 -30.55 -14.29 25.84
CA GLU A 278 -29.65 -13.27 26.37
C GLU A 278 -28.35 -13.20 25.55
N GLY A 279 -27.78 -14.35 25.21
CA GLY A 279 -26.61 -14.47 24.34
C GLY A 279 -26.85 -14.11 22.87
N ILE A 280 -28.10 -13.96 22.42
CA ILE A 280 -28.46 -13.39 21.10
C ILE A 280 -28.60 -11.87 21.25
N GLY A 281 -29.42 -11.38 22.19
CA GLY A 281 -29.64 -9.95 22.38
C GLY A 281 -28.35 -9.16 22.68
N SER A 282 -27.40 -9.76 23.40
CA SER A 282 -26.07 -9.16 23.62
C SER A 282 -25.22 -9.08 22.35
N LYS A 283 -25.39 -10.01 21.40
CA LYS A 283 -24.73 -9.95 20.08
C LYS A 283 -25.43 -8.97 19.15
N ASP A 284 -26.76 -8.91 19.17
CA ASP A 284 -27.53 -7.97 18.37
C ASP A 284 -27.22 -6.52 18.76
N GLN A 285 -27.05 -6.23 20.05
CA GLN A 285 -26.55 -4.93 20.52
C GLN A 285 -25.12 -4.66 20.01
N MET A 286 -24.21 -5.63 20.12
CA MET A 286 -22.85 -5.47 19.61
C MET A 286 -22.80 -5.28 18.08
N ILE A 287 -23.73 -5.87 17.33
CA ILE A 287 -23.90 -5.64 15.90
C ILE A 287 -24.36 -4.20 15.64
N ALA A 288 -25.38 -3.71 16.37
CA ALA A 288 -25.84 -2.33 16.24
C ALA A 288 -24.74 -1.29 16.55
N ASP A 289 -23.94 -1.53 17.59
CA ASP A 289 -22.78 -0.68 17.95
C ASP A 289 -21.71 -0.68 16.84
N LEU A 290 -21.46 -1.84 16.22
CA LEU A 290 -20.53 -2.00 15.09
C LEU A 290 -21.07 -1.37 13.78
N GLU A 291 -22.36 -1.48 13.52
CA GLU A 291 -23.02 -0.83 12.38
C GLU A 291 -22.95 0.70 12.52
N GLN A 292 -23.23 1.24 13.70
CA GLN A 292 -23.10 2.68 13.95
C GLN A 292 -21.66 3.17 13.76
N THR A 293 -20.66 2.50 14.36
CA THR A 293 -19.25 2.90 14.17
C THR A 293 -18.78 2.76 12.72
N THR A 294 -19.34 1.82 11.95
CA THR A 294 -19.05 1.67 10.51
C THR A 294 -19.64 2.82 9.69
N GLU A 295 -20.88 3.23 9.96
CA GLU A 295 -21.53 4.35 9.27
C GLU A 295 -20.91 5.71 9.66
N ASP A 296 -20.44 5.85 10.90
CA ASP A 296 -19.66 6.99 11.36
C ASP A 296 -18.31 7.10 10.62
N LEU A 297 -17.52 6.01 10.57
CA LEU A 297 -16.25 5.98 9.82
C LEU A 297 -16.44 6.22 8.31
N LYS A 298 -17.56 5.77 7.75
CA LYS A 298 -17.93 5.98 6.33
C LYS A 298 -18.21 7.46 6.04
N ARG A 299 -18.91 8.16 6.93
CA ARG A 299 -19.16 9.61 6.83
C ARG A 299 -17.86 10.41 6.98
N ASP A 300 -17.00 10.06 7.93
CA ASP A 300 -15.68 10.70 8.07
C ASP A 300 -14.84 10.52 6.79
N LEU A 301 -14.90 9.34 6.15
CA LEU A 301 -14.20 9.06 4.89
C LEU A 301 -14.79 9.82 3.69
N GLU A 302 -16.10 10.10 3.70
CA GLU A 302 -16.77 10.95 2.70
C GLU A 302 -16.35 12.43 2.86
N GLU A 303 -16.31 12.96 4.10
CA GLU A 303 -15.77 14.30 4.40
C GLU A 303 -14.30 14.43 3.97
N LYS A 304 -13.46 13.40 4.21
CA LYS A 304 -12.07 13.40 3.71
C LYS A 304 -11.96 13.25 2.19
N GLY A 305 -12.94 12.63 1.54
CA GLY A 305 -13.08 12.67 0.09
C GLY A 305 -13.26 14.10 -0.42
N ASP A 306 -14.17 14.86 0.17
CA ASP A 306 -14.44 16.25 -0.21
C ASP A 306 -13.31 17.23 0.17
N GLU A 307 -12.62 17.03 1.30
CA GLU A 307 -11.38 17.76 1.59
C GLU A 307 -10.33 17.52 0.50
N ILE A 308 -10.12 16.27 0.06
CA ILE A 308 -9.18 15.95 -1.02
C ILE A 308 -9.62 16.57 -2.35
N ASN A 309 -10.91 16.53 -2.67
CA ASN A 309 -11.47 17.14 -3.89
C ASN A 309 -11.23 18.67 -3.92
N THR A 310 -11.51 19.37 -2.81
CA THR A 310 -11.28 20.82 -2.72
C THR A 310 -9.80 21.18 -2.74
N LEU A 311 -8.92 20.37 -2.14
CA LEU A 311 -7.46 20.54 -2.26
C LEU A 311 -6.97 20.31 -3.70
N HIS A 312 -7.52 19.34 -4.42
CA HIS A 312 -7.17 19.06 -5.82
C HIS A 312 -7.57 20.19 -6.77
N GLU A 313 -8.75 20.79 -6.59
CA GLU A 313 -9.16 21.98 -7.34
C GLU A 313 -8.27 23.19 -7.02
N ASN A 314 -7.93 23.40 -5.74
CA ASN A 314 -6.99 24.45 -5.35
C ASN A 314 -5.59 24.26 -5.97
N ILE A 315 -5.07 23.03 -6.04
CA ILE A 315 -3.83 22.70 -6.75
C ILE A 315 -3.95 23.02 -8.24
N SER A 316 -5.05 22.62 -8.90
CA SER A 316 -5.30 22.89 -10.31
C SER A 316 -5.35 24.39 -10.63
N ILE A 317 -6.02 25.17 -9.78
CA ILE A 317 -6.04 26.64 -9.85
C ILE A 317 -4.63 27.23 -9.67
N LEU A 318 -3.82 26.68 -8.75
CA LEU A 318 -2.43 27.10 -8.53
C LEU A 318 -1.52 26.75 -9.71
N GLU A 319 -1.68 25.60 -10.35
CA GLU A 319 -0.95 25.25 -11.58
C GLU A 319 -1.26 26.23 -12.71
N VAL A 320 -2.52 26.59 -12.92
CA VAL A 320 -2.93 27.55 -13.96
C VAL A 320 -2.33 28.94 -13.66
N LYS A 321 -2.36 29.39 -12.39
CA LYS A 321 -1.70 30.63 -11.96
C LYS A 321 -0.19 30.58 -12.19
N LEU A 322 0.48 29.46 -11.89
CA LEU A 322 1.92 29.26 -12.09
C LEU A 322 2.29 29.25 -13.57
N ARG A 323 1.55 28.53 -14.42
CA ARG A 323 1.72 28.54 -15.89
C ARG A 323 1.59 29.96 -16.45
N MET A 324 0.57 30.72 -16.03
CA MET A 324 0.39 32.11 -16.46
C MET A 324 1.50 33.04 -15.92
N SER A 325 1.98 32.83 -14.70
CA SER A 325 3.10 33.60 -14.13
C SER A 325 4.41 33.35 -14.89
N ASN A 326 4.73 32.07 -15.16
CA ASN A 326 5.91 31.68 -15.93
C ASN A 326 5.87 32.21 -17.37
N GLN A 327 4.68 32.31 -17.97
CA GLN A 327 4.54 32.93 -19.29
C GLN A 327 4.73 34.46 -19.23
N LYS A 328 4.28 35.14 -18.17
CA LYS A 328 4.57 36.58 -17.96
C LYS A 328 6.06 36.82 -17.76
N LEU A 329 6.75 35.96 -16.99
CA LEU A 329 8.20 36.03 -16.78
C LEU A 329 8.96 35.93 -18.11
N ARG A 330 8.67 34.91 -18.94
CA ARG A 330 9.27 34.76 -20.27
C ARG A 330 9.10 35.99 -21.18
N VAL A 331 7.95 36.66 -21.11
CA VAL A 331 7.70 37.90 -21.87
C VAL A 331 8.51 39.07 -21.30
N ALA A 332 8.65 39.17 -19.97
CA ALA A 332 9.50 40.18 -19.33
C ALA A 332 10.99 39.96 -19.66
N ASP A 333 11.48 38.72 -19.61
CA ASP A 333 12.87 38.36 -19.92
C ASP A 333 13.21 38.69 -21.40
N GLN A 334 12.29 38.36 -22.33
CA GLN A 334 12.43 38.69 -23.75
C GLN A 334 12.49 40.21 -23.98
N LEU A 335 11.55 40.98 -23.39
CA LEU A 335 11.54 42.43 -23.49
C LEU A 335 12.78 43.07 -22.85
N LEU A 336 13.31 42.50 -21.77
CA LEU A 336 14.55 42.95 -21.13
C LEU A 336 15.76 42.72 -22.06
N SER A 337 15.87 41.53 -22.65
CA SER A 337 16.92 41.18 -23.61
C SER A 337 16.92 42.10 -24.85
N GLU A 338 15.72 42.39 -25.40
CA GLU A 338 15.55 43.35 -26.49
C GLU A 338 15.98 44.78 -26.10
N LYS A 339 15.71 45.20 -24.85
CA LYS A 339 16.18 46.50 -24.33
C LYS A 339 17.69 46.53 -24.14
N GLU A 340 18.29 45.48 -23.60
CA GLU A 340 19.75 45.38 -23.49
C GLU A 340 20.43 45.43 -24.87
N GLU A 341 19.90 44.72 -25.87
CA GLU A 341 20.43 44.76 -27.23
C GLU A 341 20.30 46.16 -27.85
N GLY A 342 19.17 46.85 -27.59
CA GLY A 342 18.98 48.25 -27.94
C GLY A 342 20.01 49.18 -27.28
N PHE A 343 20.31 48.97 -25.99
CA PHE A 343 21.34 49.73 -25.28
C PHE A 343 22.76 49.44 -25.83
N ARG A 344 23.13 48.17 -26.04
CA ARG A 344 24.42 47.77 -26.64
C ARG A 344 24.64 48.43 -28.01
N LYS A 345 23.61 48.45 -28.86
CA LYS A 345 23.64 49.11 -30.18
C LYS A 345 23.76 50.65 -30.07
N ALA A 346 23.14 51.26 -29.07
CA ALA A 346 23.27 52.69 -28.82
C ALA A 346 24.67 53.06 -28.30
N GLU A 347 25.22 52.26 -27.37
CA GLU A 347 26.57 52.39 -26.81
C GLU A 347 27.66 52.22 -27.88
N GLU A 348 27.54 51.19 -28.73
CA GLU A 348 28.41 51.01 -29.90
C GLU A 348 28.36 52.24 -30.83
N LYS A 349 27.15 52.78 -31.10
CA LYS A 349 27.01 54.01 -31.89
C LYS A 349 27.68 55.20 -31.21
N PHE A 350 27.51 55.39 -29.89
CA PHE A 350 28.17 56.49 -29.16
C PHE A 350 29.69 56.39 -29.23
N HIS A 351 30.27 55.19 -29.10
CA HIS A 351 31.72 55.00 -29.27
C HIS A 351 32.21 55.22 -30.70
N ASN A 352 31.39 54.87 -31.72
CA ASN A 352 31.72 55.16 -33.12
C ASN A 352 31.64 56.68 -33.41
N ASP A 353 30.60 57.36 -32.92
CA ASP A 353 30.44 58.81 -33.03
C ASP A 353 31.60 59.54 -32.30
N GLN A 354 31.95 59.11 -31.07
CA GLN A 354 33.10 59.60 -30.31
C GLN A 354 34.41 59.46 -31.10
N ARG A 355 34.71 58.27 -31.62
CA ARG A 355 35.93 58.02 -32.41
C ARG A 355 36.03 58.92 -33.64
N SER A 356 34.90 59.21 -34.29
CA SER A 356 34.85 60.14 -35.43
C SER A 356 35.14 61.60 -35.03
N LEU A 357 34.72 62.00 -33.83
CA LEU A 357 35.02 63.33 -33.27
C LEU A 357 36.48 63.44 -32.86
N GLU A 358 37.05 62.41 -32.23
CA GLU A 358 38.47 62.32 -31.89
C GLU A 358 39.36 62.39 -33.14
N GLU A 359 39.02 61.65 -34.20
CA GLU A 359 39.71 61.71 -35.49
C GLU A 359 39.62 63.12 -36.11
N ARG A 360 38.45 63.78 -36.01
CA ARG A 360 38.28 65.16 -36.50
C ARG A 360 39.07 66.18 -35.67
N ILE A 361 39.15 66.00 -34.36
CA ILE A 361 39.99 66.82 -33.47
C ILE A 361 41.46 66.65 -33.87
N ALA A 362 41.95 65.41 -34.02
CA ALA A 362 43.33 65.14 -34.43
C ALA A 362 43.69 65.80 -35.77
N LYS A 363 42.80 65.74 -36.78
CA LYS A 363 42.97 66.43 -38.07
C LYS A 363 43.03 67.96 -37.93
N LEU A 364 42.19 68.54 -37.07
CA LEU A 364 42.20 69.98 -36.81
C LEU A 364 43.47 70.40 -36.05
N SER A 365 43.88 69.66 -35.02
CA SER A 365 45.13 69.91 -34.28
C SER A 365 46.36 69.82 -35.17
N ALA A 366 46.43 68.83 -36.08
CA ALA A 366 47.51 68.74 -37.07
C ALA A 366 47.51 69.94 -38.04
N THR A 367 46.33 70.41 -38.45
CA THR A 367 46.19 71.61 -39.30
C THR A 367 46.63 72.88 -38.57
N ILE A 368 46.29 73.02 -37.28
CA ILE A 368 46.70 74.15 -36.44
C ILE A 368 48.22 74.15 -36.23
N ALA A 369 48.84 72.99 -35.96
CA ALA A 369 50.30 72.89 -35.83
C ALA A 369 51.03 73.34 -37.11
N ILE A 370 50.59 72.87 -38.28
CA ILE A 370 51.14 73.29 -39.58
C ILE A 370 50.97 74.80 -39.81
N GLN A 371 49.85 75.39 -39.38
CA GLN A 371 49.64 76.84 -39.44
C GLN A 371 50.54 77.60 -38.47
N GLU A 372 50.73 77.10 -37.25
CA GLU A 372 51.58 77.73 -36.24
C GLU A 372 53.06 77.71 -36.65
N ASP A 373 53.56 76.58 -37.16
CA ASP A 373 54.91 76.49 -37.74
C ASP A 373 55.11 77.49 -38.88
N ALA A 374 54.14 77.60 -39.80
CA ALA A 374 54.17 78.57 -40.90
C ALA A 374 54.12 80.03 -40.40
N TYR A 375 53.37 80.33 -39.34
CA TYR A 375 53.38 81.65 -38.71
C TYR A 375 54.74 81.95 -38.05
N GLN A 376 55.38 80.97 -37.40
CA GLN A 376 56.72 81.14 -36.82
C GLN A 376 57.78 81.37 -37.92
N GLU A 377 57.71 80.67 -39.05
CA GLU A 377 58.60 80.88 -40.20
C GLU A 377 58.45 82.29 -40.80
N ILE A 378 57.21 82.78 -40.97
CA ILE A 378 56.94 84.15 -41.42
C ILE A 378 57.48 85.18 -40.42
N VAL A 379 57.26 84.98 -39.12
CA VAL A 379 57.77 85.87 -38.06
C VAL A 379 59.30 85.88 -38.02
N PHE A 380 59.94 84.73 -38.24
CA PHE A 380 61.40 84.61 -38.37
C PHE A 380 61.92 85.41 -39.58
N GLY A 381 61.33 85.22 -40.76
CA GLY A 381 61.71 85.94 -41.99
C GLY A 381 61.53 87.45 -41.88
N ILE A 382 60.44 87.92 -41.24
CA ILE A 382 60.24 89.34 -40.92
C ILE A 382 61.34 89.85 -39.98
N LYS A 383 61.67 89.11 -38.92
CA LYS A 383 62.72 89.47 -37.95
C LYS A 383 64.10 89.56 -38.60
N GLU A 384 64.44 88.63 -39.49
CA GLU A 384 65.69 88.67 -40.26
C GLU A 384 65.74 89.85 -41.23
N SER A 385 64.66 90.08 -41.98
CA SER A 385 64.51 91.22 -42.89
C SER A 385 64.67 92.57 -42.16
N VAL A 386 64.00 92.74 -41.01
CA VAL A 386 64.13 93.95 -40.17
C VAL A 386 65.56 94.13 -39.65
N ASN A 387 66.24 93.07 -39.23
CA ASN A 387 67.65 93.13 -38.81
C ASN A 387 68.58 93.53 -39.97
N SER A 388 68.35 93.00 -41.17
CA SER A 388 69.09 93.34 -42.38
C SER A 388 68.91 94.82 -42.76
N VAL A 389 67.65 95.29 -42.84
CA VAL A 389 67.33 96.70 -43.12
C VAL A 389 67.92 97.63 -42.06
N MET A 390 67.78 97.31 -40.77
CA MET A 390 68.35 98.10 -39.68
C MET A 390 69.89 98.17 -39.74
N THR A 391 70.55 97.11 -40.20
CA THR A 391 72.01 97.10 -40.41
C THR A 391 72.42 97.95 -41.63
N GLY A 392 71.66 97.86 -42.73
CA GLY A 392 71.82 98.73 -43.89
C GLY A 392 71.63 100.22 -43.54
N THR A 393 70.59 100.56 -42.78
CA THR A 393 70.32 101.93 -42.31
C THR A 393 71.44 102.47 -41.42
N LYS A 394 71.99 101.65 -40.51
CA LYS A 394 73.17 102.04 -39.70
C LYS A 394 74.39 102.34 -40.56
N ASN A 395 74.66 101.53 -41.59
CA ASN A 395 75.78 101.76 -42.52
C ASN A 395 75.58 103.05 -43.36
N ILE A 396 74.35 103.37 -43.75
CA ILE A 396 74.03 104.64 -44.44
C ILE A 396 74.22 105.84 -43.49
N MET A 397 73.74 105.73 -42.24
CA MET A 397 73.91 106.77 -41.22
C MET A 397 75.40 107.08 -40.97
N TRP A 398 76.22 106.03 -40.81
CA TRP A 398 77.66 106.19 -40.58
C TRP A 398 78.39 106.87 -41.75
N LYS A 399 78.02 106.54 -43.00
CA LYS A 399 78.54 107.25 -44.20
C LYS A 399 78.12 108.72 -44.22
N PHE A 400 76.86 109.01 -43.95
CA PHE A 400 76.35 110.38 -43.93
C PHE A 400 77.05 111.24 -42.86
N GLU A 401 77.32 110.65 -41.69
CA GLU A 401 78.04 111.32 -40.61
C GLU A 401 79.54 111.56 -40.94
N ASP A 402 80.15 110.79 -41.84
CA ASP A 402 81.50 111.03 -42.37
C ASP A 402 81.49 112.10 -43.48
N GLU A 403 80.53 112.03 -44.41
CA GLU A 403 80.32 113.06 -45.43
C GLU A 403 80.07 114.44 -44.81
N CYS A 404 79.28 114.55 -43.74
CA CYS A 404 79.10 115.80 -43.00
C CYS A 404 80.41 116.40 -42.47
N LYS A 405 81.32 115.58 -41.92
CA LYS A 405 82.63 116.03 -41.42
C LYS A 405 83.52 116.52 -42.58
N ASN A 406 83.43 115.88 -43.74
CA ASN A 406 84.13 116.33 -44.95
C ASN A 406 83.59 117.68 -45.46
N TYR A 407 82.27 117.90 -45.44
CA TYR A 407 81.68 119.21 -45.77
C TYR A 407 82.04 120.31 -44.77
N GLU A 408 82.10 120.01 -43.48
CA GLU A 408 82.48 120.96 -42.42
C GLU A 408 83.93 121.46 -42.60
N ASN A 409 84.86 120.57 -42.97
CA ASN A 409 86.23 120.93 -43.37
C ASN A 409 86.27 121.82 -44.63
N TYR A 410 85.46 121.50 -45.66
CA TYR A 410 85.37 122.31 -46.89
C TYR A 410 84.84 123.72 -46.63
N ILE A 411 83.80 123.85 -45.80
CA ILE A 411 83.21 125.14 -45.42
C ILE A 411 84.22 125.97 -44.60
N SER A 412 84.99 125.33 -43.73
CA SER A 412 86.05 125.97 -42.95
C SER A 412 87.15 126.57 -43.84
N ASN A 413 87.66 125.80 -44.81
CA ASN A 413 88.66 126.27 -45.77
C ASN A 413 88.14 127.43 -46.63
N MET A 414 86.96 127.31 -47.22
CA MET A 414 86.39 128.35 -48.08
C MET A 414 86.04 129.63 -47.29
N SER A 415 85.71 129.52 -46.01
CA SER A 415 85.54 130.67 -45.10
C SER A 415 86.86 131.41 -44.84
N HIS A 416 87.98 130.68 -44.76
CA HIS A 416 89.31 131.27 -44.61
C HIS A 416 89.73 132.06 -45.87
N GLU A 417 89.57 131.47 -47.06
CA GLU A 417 89.86 132.14 -48.34
C GLU A 417 89.00 133.40 -48.55
N LEU A 418 87.70 133.34 -48.25
CA LEU A 418 86.81 134.51 -48.29
C LEU A 418 87.25 135.62 -47.33
N HIS A 419 87.83 135.28 -46.18
CA HIS A 419 88.36 136.28 -45.25
C HIS A 419 89.65 136.95 -45.79
N ILE A 420 90.52 136.20 -46.49
CA ILE A 420 91.68 136.75 -47.19
C ILE A 420 91.24 137.71 -48.30
N ALA A 421 90.33 137.27 -49.18
CA ALA A 421 89.81 138.09 -50.27
C ALA A 421 89.12 139.37 -49.77
N ARG A 422 88.32 139.28 -48.70
CA ARG A 422 87.66 140.43 -48.06
C ARG A 422 88.67 141.45 -47.51
N ASN A 423 89.79 140.99 -46.94
CA ASN A 423 90.87 141.87 -46.49
C ASN A 423 91.54 142.59 -47.67
N PHE A 424 91.82 141.87 -48.77
CA PHE A 424 92.46 142.43 -49.97
C PHE A 424 91.59 143.53 -50.64
N VAL A 425 90.29 143.27 -50.80
CA VAL A 425 89.33 144.26 -51.36
C VAL A 425 89.21 145.52 -50.49
N ARG A 426 89.37 145.40 -49.17
CA ARG A 426 89.32 146.55 -48.25
C ARG A 426 90.49 147.52 -48.45
N GLU A 427 91.70 147.01 -48.69
CA GLU A 427 92.88 147.85 -48.93
C GLU A 427 92.83 148.49 -50.33
N MET A 428 92.47 147.72 -51.37
CA MET A 428 92.17 148.24 -52.73
C MET A 428 91.20 149.43 -52.72
N ASN A 429 90.18 149.40 -51.86
CA ASN A 429 89.22 150.51 -51.75
C ASN A 429 89.81 151.79 -51.11
N LYS A 430 90.84 151.68 -50.25
CA LYS A 430 91.54 152.86 -49.71
C LYS A 430 92.35 153.57 -50.79
N GLU A 431 93.12 152.80 -51.56
CA GLU A 431 93.93 153.31 -52.68
C GLU A 431 93.05 153.98 -53.75
N LYS A 432 91.91 153.35 -54.06
CA LYS A 432 90.89 153.88 -54.99
C LYS A 432 90.36 155.26 -54.57
N VAL A 433 90.19 155.52 -53.27
CA VAL A 433 89.75 156.85 -52.78
C VAL A 433 90.85 157.88 -52.99
N GLN A 434 92.10 157.58 -52.60
CA GLN A 434 93.24 158.49 -52.78
C GLN A 434 93.53 158.82 -54.25
N LEU A 435 93.31 157.87 -55.17
CA LEU A 435 93.41 158.11 -56.61
C LEU A 435 92.28 159.01 -57.13
N LYS A 436 91.06 158.88 -56.59
CA LYS A 436 89.90 159.68 -57.01
C LYS A 436 90.06 161.15 -56.64
N GLU A 437 90.62 161.45 -55.47
CA GLU A 437 90.92 162.82 -55.04
C GLU A 437 91.97 163.49 -55.96
N LYS A 438 92.98 162.74 -56.41
CA LYS A 438 94.00 163.23 -57.36
C LYS A 438 93.44 163.51 -58.76
N ILE A 439 92.45 162.74 -59.22
CA ILE A 439 91.82 162.95 -60.53
C ILE A 439 91.06 164.29 -60.56
N ASN A 440 90.21 164.54 -59.55
CA ASN A 440 89.41 165.77 -59.49
C ASN A 440 90.28 167.04 -59.59
N HIS A 441 91.45 167.06 -58.93
CA HIS A 441 92.37 168.20 -58.95
C HIS A 441 93.01 168.45 -60.34
N LEU A 442 93.15 167.41 -61.17
CA LEU A 442 93.68 167.54 -62.54
C LEU A 442 92.60 167.95 -63.56
N GLU A 443 91.34 167.55 -63.35
CA GLU A 443 90.22 167.99 -64.21
C GLU A 443 89.96 169.50 -64.09
N GLU A 444 90.11 170.07 -62.89
CA GLU A 444 89.99 171.51 -62.65
C GLU A 444 91.06 172.32 -63.40
N GLN A 445 92.32 171.86 -63.41
CA GLN A 445 93.41 172.46 -64.19
C GLN A 445 93.19 172.36 -65.71
N LEU A 446 92.54 171.29 -66.17
CA LEU A 446 92.29 171.05 -67.60
C LEU A 446 91.22 172.00 -68.19
N GLN A 447 90.19 172.34 -67.41
CA GLN A 447 89.14 173.28 -67.83
C GLN A 447 89.71 174.67 -68.13
N ASP A 448 90.54 175.20 -67.24
CA ASP A 448 91.07 176.57 -67.39
C ASP A 448 92.01 176.70 -68.60
N LYS A 449 92.81 175.65 -68.87
CA LYS A 449 93.63 175.55 -70.09
C LYS A 449 92.78 175.50 -71.37
N LYS A 450 91.65 174.80 -71.36
CA LYS A 450 90.76 174.67 -72.52
C LYS A 450 90.11 176.00 -72.92
N LYS A 451 89.96 176.92 -71.97
CA LYS A 451 89.46 178.29 -72.20
C LYS A 451 90.47 179.14 -72.98
N GLN A 452 91.77 178.98 -72.71
CA GLN A 452 92.85 179.72 -73.39
C GLN A 452 93.06 179.31 -74.86
N GLU A 453 92.70 178.08 -75.26
CA GLU A 453 92.86 177.61 -76.65
C GLU A 453 91.87 178.30 -77.63
N LEU A 454 90.68 178.64 -77.15
CA LEU A 454 89.57 179.03 -78.03
C LEU A 454 89.76 180.44 -78.61
N ASP A 455 90.29 181.38 -77.81
CA ASP A 455 90.62 182.74 -78.25
C ASP A 455 91.70 182.74 -79.34
N LEU A 456 92.72 181.86 -79.22
CA LEU A 456 93.77 181.70 -80.23
C LEU A 456 93.22 181.21 -81.58
N ARG A 457 92.20 180.33 -81.57
CA ARG A 457 91.56 179.85 -82.82
C ARG A 457 90.81 180.94 -83.59
N GLN A 458 90.32 182.00 -82.92
CA GLN A 458 89.74 183.15 -83.62
C GLN A 458 90.79 184.02 -84.33
N MET A 459 92.03 184.03 -83.85
CA MET A 459 93.11 184.84 -84.44
C MET A 459 93.56 184.28 -85.79
N VAL A 460 93.72 182.95 -85.90
CA VAL A 460 94.27 182.27 -87.09
C VAL A 460 93.45 182.52 -88.36
N LYS A 461 92.10 182.47 -88.27
CA LYS A 461 91.23 182.61 -89.45
C LYS A 461 91.37 183.94 -90.20
N LYS A 462 91.84 185.01 -89.54
CA LYS A 462 92.07 186.32 -90.17
C LYS A 462 93.34 186.40 -91.04
N LEU A 463 94.14 185.33 -91.11
CA LEU A 463 95.38 185.29 -91.89
C LEU A 463 95.23 184.53 -93.22
N ASP A 464 94.41 183.47 -93.27
CA ASP A 464 94.21 182.65 -94.49
C ASP A 464 93.65 183.45 -95.68
N GLU A 465 92.87 184.50 -95.43
CA GLU A 465 92.26 185.32 -96.48
C GLU A 465 93.26 186.21 -97.24
N LYS A 466 94.49 186.38 -96.75
CA LYS A 466 95.54 187.15 -97.45
C LYS A 466 96.46 186.33 -98.35
N ALA A 467 96.52 185.01 -98.17
CA ALA A 467 97.54 184.18 -98.82
C ALA A 467 97.28 183.88 -100.31
N ARG A 468 96.07 184.13 -100.83
CA ARG A 468 95.66 183.72 -102.20
C ARG A 468 95.80 184.79 -103.28
N GLU A 469 96.00 186.06 -102.93
CA GLU A 469 96.20 187.12 -103.93
C GLU A 469 97.57 187.04 -104.62
N GLU A 470 98.58 186.49 -103.94
CA GLU A 470 99.98 186.49 -104.37
C GLU A 470 100.32 185.44 -105.45
N GLU A 471 99.56 184.33 -105.53
CA GLU A 471 99.86 183.23 -106.45
C GLU A 471 99.60 183.58 -107.93
N LEU A 472 98.73 184.58 -108.19
CA LEU A 472 98.32 184.99 -109.52
C LEU A 472 99.47 185.54 -110.39
N ALA A 473 100.50 186.13 -109.76
CA ALA A 473 101.58 186.83 -110.47
C ALA A 473 102.61 185.90 -111.15
N LYS A 474 102.75 184.66 -110.68
CA LYS A 474 104.00 183.87 -110.87
C LYS A 474 104.15 183.17 -112.23
N LYS A 475 103.10 183.10 -113.06
CA LYS A 475 103.08 182.22 -114.24
C LYS A 475 103.46 182.90 -115.57
N ASN A 476 103.33 184.23 -115.68
CA ASN A 476 103.62 185.00 -116.91
C ASN A 476 105.12 185.01 -117.30
N LEU A 477 106.02 184.54 -116.44
CA LEU A 477 107.46 184.46 -116.69
C LEU A 477 107.90 183.24 -117.51
N ARG A 478 107.05 182.21 -117.70
CA ARG A 478 107.47 180.98 -118.41
C ARG A 478 107.57 181.12 -119.93
N THR A 479 106.96 182.14 -120.52
CA THR A 479 106.82 182.32 -121.98
C THR A 479 108.14 182.69 -122.68
N ASN A 480 109.11 183.25 -121.96
CA ASN A 480 110.29 183.88 -122.58
C ASN A 480 111.54 182.98 -122.66
N VAL A 481 111.53 181.80 -122.01
CA VAL A 481 112.77 181.01 -121.82
C VAL A 481 113.13 180.17 -123.05
N PHE A 482 112.16 179.50 -123.69
CA PHE A 482 112.47 178.46 -124.69
C PHE A 482 112.85 179.00 -126.09
N GLN A 483 112.64 180.29 -126.37
CA GLN A 483 113.09 180.90 -127.63
C GLN A 483 114.64 180.92 -127.79
N LEU A 484 115.38 180.60 -126.72
CA LEU A 484 116.85 180.56 -126.70
C LEU A 484 117.45 179.19 -127.07
N GLU A 485 116.68 178.10 -127.12
CA GLU A 485 117.26 176.76 -127.40
C GLU A 485 117.56 176.51 -128.89
N ASN A 486 116.94 177.28 -129.80
CA ASN A 486 117.11 177.12 -131.26
C ASN A 486 118.50 177.49 -131.82
N THR A 487 119.39 178.11 -131.04
CA THR A 487 120.65 178.70 -131.56
C THR A 487 121.93 177.96 -131.16
N ILE A 488 121.85 176.91 -130.34
CA ILE A 488 123.04 176.23 -129.79
C ILE A 488 123.57 175.08 -130.67
N GLY A 489 122.72 174.46 -131.50
CA GLY A 489 123.07 173.22 -132.22
C GLY A 489 123.99 173.36 -133.44
N GLU A 490 123.89 174.45 -134.20
CA GLU A 490 124.51 174.53 -135.55
C GLU A 490 126.05 174.58 -135.54
N LEU A 491 126.67 174.83 -134.39
CA LEU A 491 128.12 174.97 -134.24
C LEU A 491 128.87 173.66 -133.91
N GLN A 492 128.19 172.56 -133.56
CA GLN A 492 128.86 171.28 -133.28
C GLN A 492 129.40 170.55 -134.53
N LYS A 493 129.15 171.07 -135.73
CA LYS A 493 129.38 170.35 -137.00
C LYS A 493 130.78 170.52 -137.62
N LEU A 494 131.50 171.61 -137.32
CA LEU A 494 132.60 172.07 -138.20
C LEU A 494 133.88 172.57 -137.52
N VAL A 495 134.15 172.23 -136.27
CA VAL A 495 135.53 172.25 -135.73
C VAL A 495 135.79 170.92 -135.01
N LYS A 496 136.29 169.85 -135.66
CA LYS A 496 137.50 169.65 -136.50
C LYS A 496 138.78 169.57 -135.67
N GLU A 497 139.40 168.39 -135.58
CA GLU A 497 140.48 167.85 -136.45
C GLU A 497 141.88 168.16 -135.90
N LYS A 498 142.87 167.32 -136.24
CA LYS A 498 144.31 167.49 -135.94
C LYS A 498 144.83 167.22 -134.52
N ASP A 499 144.26 166.26 -133.78
CA ASP A 499 144.99 165.53 -132.71
C ASP A 499 145.31 164.08 -133.11
N GLN A 500 145.39 163.82 -134.42
CA GLN A 500 145.88 162.55 -134.96
C GLN A 500 147.41 162.61 -135.14
N GLY A 501 148.14 162.16 -134.11
CA GLY A 501 149.58 161.89 -134.18
C GLY A 501 150.49 163.05 -133.75
N ILE A 502 151.81 162.81 -133.88
CA ILE A 502 152.91 163.58 -133.28
C ILE A 502 152.97 163.38 -131.75
N LEU A 503 153.45 162.23 -131.27
CA LEU A 503 154.89 161.93 -131.04
C LEU A 503 155.44 162.69 -129.80
N LYS A 504 156.35 162.11 -129.01
CA LYS A 504 157.60 161.43 -129.39
C LYS A 504 157.88 160.21 -128.48
N LEU A 505 158.56 159.16 -128.95
CA LEU A 505 160.00 159.15 -129.33
C LEU A 505 160.94 159.63 -128.20
N ALA A 506 160.46 159.69 -126.95
CA ALA A 506 161.20 160.18 -125.79
C ALA A 506 161.88 159.07 -124.95
N GLU A 507 161.36 157.84 -124.99
CA GLU A 507 161.90 156.70 -124.22
C GLU A 507 163.06 156.00 -124.97
N GLU A 508 162.96 155.84 -126.31
CA GLU A 508 164.05 155.36 -127.17
C GLU A 508 165.36 156.15 -126.99
N LYS A 509 165.27 157.41 -126.55
CA LYS A 509 166.42 158.28 -126.28
C LYS A 509 166.74 158.47 -124.80
N ARG A 510 166.50 157.43 -123.99
CA ARG A 510 167.36 157.18 -122.80
C ARG A 510 167.96 155.77 -122.68
N GLU A 511 167.77 154.93 -123.70
CA GLU A 511 168.52 153.69 -124.02
C GLU A 511 170.02 153.77 -123.65
N ALA A 512 170.74 154.74 -124.24
CA ALA A 512 172.18 154.62 -124.42
C ALA A 512 173.05 154.73 -123.15
N ILE A 513 172.49 155.14 -122.00
CA ILE A 513 173.29 155.63 -120.85
C ILE A 513 173.00 154.86 -119.54
N ARG A 514 172.89 153.53 -119.68
CA ARG A 514 173.45 152.56 -118.70
C ARG A 514 173.86 151.20 -119.29
N GLN A 515 173.59 150.97 -120.58
CA GLN A 515 174.27 149.96 -121.41
C GLN A 515 175.79 149.97 -121.21
N LEU A 516 176.41 151.17 -121.31
CA LEU A 516 177.86 151.27 -121.17
C LEU A 516 178.31 151.14 -119.71
N CYS A 517 178.85 149.95 -119.46
CA CYS A 517 180.20 149.80 -118.91
C CYS A 517 180.44 150.37 -117.50
N LEU A 518 180.00 149.62 -116.50
CA LEU A 518 180.96 148.80 -115.75
C LEU A 518 180.36 147.38 -115.58
N GLY A 519 180.66 146.37 -116.41
CA GLY A 519 181.75 146.23 -117.40
C GLY A 519 183.12 146.01 -116.76
N ILE A 520 183.27 146.48 -115.52
CA ILE A 520 184.48 146.59 -114.70
C ILE A 520 183.96 146.64 -113.25
N ASP A 521 183.30 145.61 -112.74
CA ASP A 521 184.02 144.61 -111.92
C ASP A 521 183.78 143.14 -112.33
N TYR A 522 183.56 142.94 -113.63
CA TYR A 522 183.95 141.74 -114.38
C TYR A 522 185.34 141.17 -113.99
N HIS A 523 186.22 142.01 -113.44
CA HIS A 523 187.56 141.64 -113.00
C HIS A 523 187.67 141.01 -111.60
N ARG A 524 186.70 141.19 -110.68
CA ARG A 524 187.03 141.15 -109.24
C ARG A 524 186.35 140.15 -108.31
N SER A 525 185.57 139.22 -108.86
CA SER A 525 185.51 137.86 -108.29
C SER A 525 185.88 136.75 -109.29
N ARG A 526 186.68 137.11 -110.31
CA ARG A 526 187.73 136.22 -110.87
C ARG A 526 189.00 136.21 -109.98
N TYR A 527 188.80 136.61 -108.72
CA TYR A 527 189.67 136.51 -107.56
C TYR A 527 189.02 135.47 -106.64
N ASN A 528 189.83 134.65 -105.96
CA ASN A 528 189.38 133.52 -105.15
C ASN A 528 188.36 132.63 -105.90
N THR A 529 188.65 132.09 -107.09
CA THR A 529 189.93 131.45 -107.46
C THR A 529 190.44 130.48 -106.38
N LEU A 530 189.53 130.05 -105.48
CA LEU A 530 189.80 129.25 -104.28
C LEU A 530 188.93 128.00 -104.28
N MET A 531 187.60 128.15 -104.42
CA MET A 531 186.65 127.04 -104.26
C MET A 531 186.81 125.90 -105.28
N ASP A 532 187.49 126.12 -106.42
CA ASP A 532 187.83 125.02 -107.35
C ASP A 532 189.30 124.56 -107.35
N VAL A 533 190.23 125.27 -106.70
CA VAL A 533 191.67 124.92 -106.77
C VAL A 533 192.30 124.71 -105.39
N VAL A 534 191.83 125.39 -104.35
CA VAL A 534 191.96 124.92 -102.95
C VAL A 534 190.92 123.84 -102.73
N SER A 535 191.18 122.69 -103.36
CA SER A 535 191.74 121.51 -102.68
C SER A 535 191.52 121.35 -101.18
N ARG A 536 191.67 120.08 -100.76
CA ARG A 536 192.00 119.70 -99.39
C ARG A 536 193.11 120.64 -98.87
N THR A 537 193.00 121.21 -97.68
CA THR A 537 192.38 120.63 -96.48
C THR A 537 191.31 121.56 -95.88
N ARG A 538 190.00 121.36 -96.11
CA ARG A 538 189.28 120.24 -96.73
C ARG A 538 188.46 120.68 -97.97
N ARG A 539 189.01 121.60 -98.78
CA ARG A 539 188.30 122.78 -99.35
C ARG A 539 187.76 123.63 -98.20
N GLY A 540 188.69 124.11 -97.38
CA GLY A 540 188.47 124.94 -96.19
C GLY A 540 189.34 126.19 -96.25
#